data_AF-A0A3D6BYF3-F1
#
_entry.id   AF-A0A3D6BYF3-F1
#
_cell.length_a   1.000
_cell.length_b   1.000
_cell.length_c   1.000
_cell.angle_alpha   90.00
_cell.angle_beta   90.00
_cell.angle_gamma   90.00
#
_symmetry.space_group_name_H-M   'P 1'
#
loop_
_entity.id
_entity.type
_entity.pdbx_description
1 polymer ?
#
loop_
_entity_poly.entity_id
_entity_poly.type
_entity_poly.pdbx_seq_one_letter_code
_entity_poly.pdbx_strand_id
1 'polypeptide(L)'
;EEKPKKPKSNYAVPGIYFYDNSVVDIAENIEPSHRGELEITDVNNAYLNQGKLSVSILDKGTAWLDTGTFASLMQAAQFVEVIEERQGLKIGAIEEAAYEMGYIDKKQLEKLAQPLLKSGYGNHLMQLD
;
A
#
# COMPACT_ATOMS: atom_id res chain seq x y z
N GLU A 1 -6.13 -5.51 -18.92
CA GLU A 1 -7.60 -5.52 -19.12
C GLU A 1 -8.25 -5.18 -17.79
N GLU A 2 -9.18 -4.23 -17.77
CA GLU A 2 -9.89 -3.82 -16.54
C GLU A 2 -11.15 -4.67 -16.38
N LYS A 3 -11.30 -5.35 -15.23
CA LYS A 3 -12.46 -6.18 -14.85
C LYS A 3 -13.04 -7.05 -16.00
N PRO A 4 -12.23 -7.92 -16.63
CA PRO A 4 -12.69 -8.73 -17.76
C PRO A 4 -13.73 -9.77 -17.34
N LYS A 5 -14.79 -9.94 -18.14
CA LYS A 5 -15.80 -11.01 -17.92
C LYS A 5 -15.20 -12.42 -18.00
N LYS A 6 -14.10 -12.58 -18.75
CA LYS A 6 -13.34 -13.82 -18.90
C LYS A 6 -11.85 -13.51 -18.70
N PRO A 7 -11.34 -13.54 -17.45
CA PRO A 7 -9.94 -13.24 -17.15
C PRO A 7 -8.98 -14.19 -17.88
N LYS A 8 -7.86 -13.65 -18.37
CA LYS A 8 -6.79 -14.44 -19.01
C LYS A 8 -5.86 -15.14 -18.02
N SER A 9 -5.88 -14.71 -16.75
CA SER A 9 -5.11 -15.31 -15.67
C SER A 9 -5.77 -15.03 -14.32
N ASN A 10 -5.25 -15.65 -13.26
CA ASN A 10 -5.65 -15.40 -11.87
C ASN A 10 -4.80 -14.31 -11.19
N TYR A 11 -3.96 -13.58 -11.93
CA TYR A 11 -3.19 -12.47 -11.38
C TYR A 11 -3.99 -11.18 -11.44
N ALA A 12 -4.14 -10.54 -10.29
CA ALA A 12 -4.65 -9.17 -10.18
C ALA A 12 -3.47 -8.18 -10.11
N VAL A 13 -3.65 -7.00 -10.68
CA VAL A 13 -2.68 -5.90 -10.54
C VAL A 13 -2.99 -5.14 -9.25
N PRO A 14 -2.06 -5.11 -8.27
CA PRO A 14 -2.27 -4.39 -7.02
C PRO A 14 -2.36 -2.88 -7.17
N GLY A 15 -3.01 -2.27 -6.18
CA GLY A 15 -3.18 -0.82 -6.05
C GLY A 15 -1.90 -0.08 -5.67
N ILE A 16 -0.74 -0.54 -6.15
CA ILE A 16 0.57 0.09 -5.97
C ILE A 16 1.26 0.18 -7.32
N TYR A 17 1.61 1.40 -7.72
CA TYR A 17 2.13 1.69 -9.04
C TYR A 17 3.29 2.67 -8.93
N PHE A 18 4.37 2.42 -9.68
CA PHE A 18 5.52 3.29 -9.78
C PHE A 18 5.66 3.74 -11.23
N TYR A 19 5.68 5.05 -11.44
CA TYR A 19 5.79 5.63 -12.77
C TYR A 19 6.91 6.66 -12.83
N ASP A 20 7.49 6.83 -14.01
CA ASP A 20 8.29 8.00 -14.32
C ASP A 20 7.38 9.22 -14.60
N ASN A 21 7.99 10.37 -14.88
CA ASN A 21 7.26 11.62 -15.08
C ASN A 21 6.30 11.59 -16.29
N SER A 22 6.48 10.67 -17.26
CA SER A 22 5.61 10.61 -18.44
C SER A 22 4.17 10.22 -18.12
N VAL A 23 3.90 9.75 -16.89
CA VAL A 23 2.56 9.43 -16.40
C VAL A 23 1.61 10.61 -16.46
N VAL A 24 2.11 11.84 -16.29
CA VAL A 24 1.29 13.06 -16.32
C VAL A 24 0.68 13.23 -17.71
N ASP A 25 1.52 13.27 -18.75
CA ASP A 25 1.08 13.39 -20.14
C ASP A 25 0.19 12.21 -20.55
N ILE A 26 0.52 10.99 -20.11
CA ILE A 26 -0.31 9.81 -20.38
C ILE A 26 -1.69 9.98 -19.76
N ALA A 27 -1.77 10.35 -18.48
CA ALA A 27 -3.03 10.50 -17.77
C ALA A 27 -3.92 11.61 -18.34
N GLU A 28 -3.32 12.73 -18.79
CA GLU A 28 -4.04 13.82 -19.44
C GLU A 28 -4.71 13.42 -20.76
N ASN A 29 -4.17 12.41 -21.45
CA ASN A 29 -4.66 11.93 -22.74
C ASN A 29 -5.54 10.68 -22.65
N ILE A 30 -5.86 10.18 -21.45
CA ILE A 30 -6.78 9.05 -21.29
C ILE A 30 -8.22 9.52 -21.49
N GLU A 31 -8.98 8.75 -22.27
CA GLU A 31 -10.42 8.95 -22.44
C GLU A 31 -11.22 8.17 -21.39
N PRO A 32 -12.39 8.67 -20.96
CA PRO A 32 -13.25 7.92 -20.05
C PRO A 32 -13.64 6.55 -20.61
N SER A 33 -13.57 5.53 -19.76
CA SER A 33 -13.97 4.17 -20.11
C SER A 33 -15.48 4.05 -20.32
N HIS A 34 -15.96 2.86 -20.72
CA HIS A 34 -17.38 2.55 -20.76
C HIS A 34 -18.12 2.74 -19.40
N ARG A 35 -17.37 2.86 -18.30
CA ARG A 35 -17.89 3.16 -16.95
C ARG A 35 -17.89 4.66 -16.63
N GLY A 36 -17.36 5.49 -17.52
CA GLY A 36 -17.17 6.93 -17.31
C GLY A 36 -15.98 7.26 -16.40
N GLU A 37 -15.07 6.31 -16.18
CA GLU A 37 -13.89 6.47 -15.30
C GLU A 37 -12.61 6.64 -16.15
N LEU A 38 -11.65 7.42 -15.66
CA LEU A 38 -10.28 7.41 -16.16
C LEU A 38 -9.54 6.25 -15.49
N GLU A 39 -9.33 5.16 -16.21
CA GLU A 39 -8.89 3.90 -15.62
C GLU A 39 -7.36 3.85 -15.48
N ILE A 40 -6.87 3.46 -14.30
CA ILE A 40 -5.42 3.21 -14.08
C ILE A 40 -4.89 2.10 -15.00
N THR A 41 -5.75 1.17 -15.40
CA THR A 41 -5.42 0.12 -16.37
C THR A 41 -5.05 0.71 -17.74
N ASP A 42 -5.60 1.86 -18.14
CA ASP A 42 -5.25 2.50 -19.41
C ASP A 42 -3.88 3.19 -19.35
N VAL A 43 -3.52 3.77 -18.20
CA VAL A 43 -2.13 4.22 -17.93
C VAL A 43 -1.17 3.04 -18.07
N ASN A 44 -1.44 1.93 -17.39
CA ASN A 44 -0.61 0.73 -17.46
C ASN A 44 -0.48 0.19 -18.90
N ASN A 45 -1.57 0.18 -19.66
CA ASN A 45 -1.57 -0.24 -21.06
C ASN A 45 -0.73 0.70 -21.94
N ALA A 46 -0.73 2.01 -21.68
CA ALA A 46 0.12 2.95 -22.41
C ALA A 46 1.61 2.64 -22.19
N TYR A 47 2.03 2.38 -20.95
CA TYR A 47 3.40 1.94 -20.64
C TYR A 47 3.72 0.57 -21.25
N LEU A 48 2.76 -0.36 -21.26
CA LEU A 48 2.90 -1.68 -21.89
C LEU A 48 3.13 -1.56 -23.40
N ASN A 49 2.34 -0.73 -24.08
CA ASN A 49 2.47 -0.49 -25.52
C ASN A 49 3.80 0.17 -25.89
N GLN A 50 4.37 0.96 -24.98
CA GLN A 50 5.72 1.53 -25.12
C GLN A 50 6.85 0.54 -24.78
N GLY A 51 6.53 -0.66 -24.30
CA GLY A 51 7.54 -1.63 -23.82
C GLY A 51 8.25 -1.21 -22.53
N LYS A 52 7.66 -0.27 -21.77
CA LYS A 52 8.23 0.30 -20.54
C LYS A 52 7.60 -0.25 -19.25
N LEU A 53 6.54 -1.05 -19.37
CA LEU A 53 5.90 -1.66 -18.21
C LEU A 53 6.77 -2.82 -17.68
N SER A 54 7.22 -2.70 -16.43
CA SER A 54 7.78 -3.81 -15.66
C SER A 54 6.72 -4.34 -14.70
N VAL A 55 6.60 -5.67 -14.60
CA VAL A 55 5.67 -6.33 -13.68
C VAL A 55 6.45 -7.25 -12.74
N SER A 56 6.33 -7.01 -11.44
CA SER A 56 6.90 -7.86 -10.40
C SER A 56 5.79 -8.68 -9.74
N ILE A 57 6.04 -9.99 -9.59
CA ILE A 57 5.11 -10.89 -8.91
C ILE A 57 5.39 -10.82 -7.41
N LEU A 58 4.36 -10.53 -6.62
CA LEU A 58 4.43 -10.63 -5.17
C LEU A 58 4.50 -12.10 -4.75
N ASP A 59 5.42 -12.42 -3.85
CA ASP A 59 5.58 -13.79 -3.35
C ASP A 59 4.30 -14.27 -2.66
N LYS A 60 4.07 -15.59 -2.70
CA LYS A 60 2.88 -16.21 -2.06
C LYS A 60 2.78 -15.95 -0.55
N GLY A 61 3.87 -15.57 0.10
CA GLY A 61 3.90 -15.18 1.52
C GLY A 61 3.41 -13.74 1.77
N THR A 62 3.22 -12.94 0.71
CA THR A 62 2.75 -11.56 0.81
C THR A 62 1.24 -11.55 0.99
N ALA A 63 0.77 -10.95 2.07
CA ALA A 63 -0.66 -10.66 2.23
C ALA A 63 -0.99 -9.34 1.52
N TRP A 64 -1.82 -9.40 0.48
CA TRP A 64 -2.46 -8.23 -0.10
C TRP A 64 -3.97 -8.32 0.18
N LEU A 65 -4.45 -7.40 1.01
CA LEU A 65 -5.82 -7.34 1.49
C LEU A 65 -6.47 -6.03 1.03
N ASP A 66 -7.72 -6.10 0.61
CA ASP A 66 -8.55 -4.94 0.27
C ASP A 66 -9.76 -4.85 1.21
N THR A 67 -10.06 -3.64 1.66
CA THR A 67 -11.13 -3.38 2.64
C THR A 67 -12.43 -2.92 1.98
N GLY A 68 -12.68 -3.32 0.73
CA GLY A 68 -13.87 -2.93 -0.03
C GLY A 68 -15.21 -3.47 0.49
N THR A 69 -15.21 -4.40 1.45
CA THR A 69 -16.43 -4.92 2.10
C THR A 69 -16.27 -4.97 3.62
N PHE A 70 -17.37 -4.97 4.38
CA PHE A 70 -17.32 -5.14 5.85
C PHE A 70 -16.62 -6.44 6.27
N ALA A 71 -16.86 -7.52 5.54
CA ALA A 71 -16.22 -8.81 5.81
C ALA A 71 -14.71 -8.74 5.55
N SER A 72 -14.28 -8.17 4.42
CA SER A 72 -12.86 -8.07 4.09
C SER A 72 -12.12 -7.08 5.00
N LEU A 73 -12.77 -6.02 5.47
CA LEU A 73 -12.25 -5.12 6.50
C LEU A 73 -11.99 -5.87 7.82
N MET A 74 -12.95 -6.67 8.29
CA MET A 74 -12.79 -7.45 9.52
C MET A 74 -11.64 -8.46 9.40
N GLN A 75 -11.55 -9.15 8.25
CA GLN A 75 -10.44 -10.07 7.98
C GLN A 75 -9.08 -9.37 7.99
N ALA A 76 -8.99 -8.17 7.41
CA ALA A 76 -7.77 -7.38 7.43
C ALA A 76 -7.38 -6.92 8.84
N ALA A 77 -8.35 -6.48 9.64
CA ALA A 77 -8.13 -6.10 11.03
C ALA A 77 -7.60 -7.29 11.86
N GLN A 78 -8.25 -8.45 11.74
CA GLN A 78 -7.83 -9.67 12.43
C GLN A 78 -6.44 -10.15 11.99
N PHE A 79 -6.12 -10.02 10.70
CA PHE A 79 -4.80 -10.36 10.19
C PHE A 79 -3.72 -9.50 10.85
N VAL A 80 -3.94 -8.18 10.92
CA VAL A 80 -3.00 -7.25 11.57
C VAL A 80 -2.87 -7.56 13.06
N GLU A 81 -4.00 -7.71 13.78
CA GLU A 81 -4.04 -8.03 15.21
C GLU A 81 -3.18 -9.27 15.55
N VAL A 82 -3.39 -10.37 14.83
CA VAL A 82 -2.67 -11.63 15.08
C VAL A 82 -1.15 -11.49 14.86
N ILE A 83 -0.73 -10.71 13.87
CA ILE A 83 0.70 -10.50 13.61
C ILE A 83 1.32 -9.62 14.70
N GLU A 84 0.67 -8.52 15.07
CA GLU A 84 1.17 -7.62 16.11
C GLU A 84 1.29 -8.34 17.47
N GLU A 85 0.28 -9.12 17.86
CA GLU A 85 0.29 -9.86 19.13
C GLU A 85 1.43 -10.90 19.21
N ARG A 86 1.79 -11.52 18.08
CA ARG A 86 2.79 -12.60 18.05
C ARG A 86 4.21 -12.11 17.88
N GLN A 87 4.41 -11.02 17.16
CA GLN A 87 5.74 -10.52 16.81
C GLN A 87 6.19 -9.35 17.69
N GLY A 88 5.27 -8.72 18.43
CA GLY A 88 5.59 -7.50 19.20
C GLY A 88 5.92 -6.30 18.32
N LEU A 89 5.61 -6.38 17.03
CA LEU A 89 5.79 -5.31 16.04
C LEU A 89 4.47 -4.56 15.84
N LYS A 90 4.56 -3.32 15.34
CA LYS A 90 3.38 -2.54 14.93
C LYS A 90 3.35 -2.37 13.41
N ILE A 91 2.26 -2.82 12.78
CA ILE A 91 2.10 -2.74 11.33
C ILE A 91 1.57 -1.36 10.97
N GLY A 92 2.25 -0.66 10.06
CA GLY A 92 1.83 0.66 9.61
C GLY A 92 2.15 1.79 10.59
N ALA A 93 3.08 1.57 11.54
CA ALA A 93 3.57 2.60 12.44
C ALA A 93 4.42 3.64 11.68
N ILE A 94 3.84 4.79 11.36
CA ILE A 94 4.50 5.80 10.52
C ILE A 94 5.65 6.50 11.23
N GLU A 95 5.59 6.64 12.56
CA GLU A 95 6.67 7.23 13.37
C GLU A 95 7.90 6.33 13.42
N GLU A 96 7.69 5.02 13.54
CA GLU A 96 8.74 3.99 13.45
C GLU A 96 9.39 4.02 12.06
N ALA A 97 8.59 3.96 11.00
CA ALA A 97 9.11 4.03 9.63
C ALA A 97 9.90 5.33 9.37
N ALA A 98 9.42 6.48 9.88
CA ALA A 98 10.13 7.75 9.73
C ALA A 98 11.47 7.76 10.48
N TYR A 99 11.54 7.12 11.65
CA TYR A 99 12.77 6.99 12.43
C TYR A 99 13.77 6.04 11.76
N GLU A 100 13.34 4.84 11.34
CA GLU A 100 14.19 3.87 10.63
C GLU A 100 14.74 4.41 9.31
N MET A 101 13.94 5.20 8.59
CA MET A 101 14.35 5.87 7.35
C MET A 101 15.21 7.11 7.58
N GLY A 102 15.44 7.50 8.84
CA GLY A 102 16.27 8.66 9.21
C GLY A 102 15.64 10.02 8.90
N TYR A 103 14.31 10.08 8.70
CA TYR A 103 13.59 11.34 8.49
C TYR A 103 13.42 12.14 9.79
N ILE A 104 13.43 11.44 10.93
CA ILE A 104 13.42 12.03 12.27
C ILE A 104 14.52 11.42 13.14
N ASP A 105 15.01 12.19 14.10
CA ASP A 105 15.94 11.71 15.12
C ASP A 105 15.21 11.13 16.35
N LYS A 106 15.99 10.52 17.25
CA LYS A 106 15.47 9.89 18.47
C LYS A 106 14.70 10.87 19.36
N LYS A 107 15.12 12.13 19.46
CA LYS A 107 14.44 13.14 20.30
C LYS A 107 13.09 13.52 19.70
N GLN A 108 13.01 13.60 18.38
CA GLN A 108 11.75 13.84 17.66
C GLN A 108 10.80 12.66 17.84
N LEU A 109 11.30 11.41 17.75
CA LEU A 109 10.50 10.21 18.01
C LEU A 109 9.95 10.18 19.45
N GLU A 110 10.80 10.42 20.46
CA GLU A 110 10.38 10.46 21.87
C GLU A 110 9.30 11.52 22.12
N LYS A 111 9.45 12.70 21.50
CA LYS A 111 8.45 13.77 21.59
C LYS A 111 7.09 13.36 21.01
N LEU A 112 7.08 12.60 19.91
CA LEU A 112 5.85 12.07 19.30
C LEU A 112 5.24 10.95 20.16
N ALA A 113 6.06 10.10 20.76
CA ALA A 113 5.63 8.99 21.59
C ALA A 113 5.02 9.42 22.93
N GLN A 114 5.52 10.51 23.53
CA GLN A 114 5.12 10.99 24.85
C GLN A 114 3.60 11.17 25.06
N PRO A 115 2.85 11.86 24.18
CA PRO A 115 1.39 11.97 24.33
C PRO A 115 0.64 10.64 24.13
N LEU A 116 1.27 9.65 23.48
CA LEU A 116 0.65 8.38 23.09
C LEU A 116 0.89 7.26 24.12
N LEU A 117 1.69 7.49 25.17
CA LEU A 117 2.02 6.49 26.19
C LEU A 117 0.80 5.83 26.82
N LYS A 118 -0.28 6.59 27.05
CA LYS A 118 -1.52 6.07 27.66
C LYS A 118 -2.25 5.05 26.79
N SER A 119 -2.04 5.07 25.48
CA SER A 119 -2.68 4.13 24.53
C SER A 119 -1.94 2.81 24.39
N GLY A 120 -0.74 2.68 24.98
CA GLY A 120 0.16 1.56 24.74
C GLY A 120 1.02 1.71 23.48
N TYR A 121 0.53 2.39 22.44
CA TYR A 121 1.29 2.64 21.20
C TYR A 121 2.56 3.48 21.45
N GLY A 122 2.48 4.51 22.31
CA GLY A 122 3.67 5.29 22.67
C GLY A 122 4.75 4.46 23.36
N ASN A 123 4.38 3.42 24.12
CA ASN A 123 5.37 2.55 24.76
C ASN A 123 6.17 1.75 23.74
N HIS A 124 5.54 1.31 22.64
CA HIS A 124 6.20 0.66 21.52
C HIS A 124 7.26 1.60 20.91
N LEU A 125 6.85 2.82 20.56
CA LEU A 125 7.77 3.81 19.96
C LEU A 125 8.96 4.16 20.85
N MET A 126 8.79 4.18 22.17
CA MET A 126 9.88 4.45 23.12
C MET A 126 10.92 3.31 23.19
N GLN A 127 10.53 2.08 22.83
CA GLN A 127 11.39 0.89 22.89
C GLN A 127 12.24 0.70 21.63
N LEU A 128 12.00 1.47 20.56
CA LEU A 128 12.81 1.45 19.35
C LEU A 128 14.20 2.01 19.64
N ASP A 129 15.27 1.31 19.29
CA ASP A 129 16.65 1.76 19.51
C ASP A 129 17.13 2.75 18.44
#